data_AF-A0A6J5YII2-F1
#
_entry.id   AF-A0A6J5YII2-F1
#
_cell.length_a   1.000
_cell.length_b   1.000
_cell.length_c   1.000
_cell.angle_alpha   90.00
_cell.angle_beta   90.00
_cell.angle_gamma   90.00
#
_symmetry.space_group_name_H-M   'P 1'
#
loop_
_entity.id
_entity.type
_entity.pdbx_description
1 polymer ?
#
loop_
_entity_poly.entity_id
_entity_poly.type
_entity_poly.pdbx_seq_one_letter_code
_entity_poly.pdbx_strand_id
1 'polypeptide(L)'
;MGARSTDDQPGDSSSGASSSGASSPGPSDDDLLRLAQYALVLADGVEAALGPWVQRSVEQVHVRQLLRRPPAEVREAAVAAGAEAVAVIGPQMRALLALDIDEQRTGPLAVLRSATQFPTGVLLAAGVPPVSRDEFQQKQFPEDVFDLCPASFAEVDPSLHEAGIVWGAAKAHVHLARRRMAQ
;
A
#
# COMPACT_ATOMS: atom_id res chain seq x y z
N MET A 1 22.99 55.28 -60.34
CA MET A 1 23.34 53.87 -60.59
C MET A 1 23.75 53.28 -59.25
N GLY A 2 22.96 52.54 -58.48
CA GLY A 2 21.64 51.94 -58.59
C GLY A 2 21.49 51.04 -57.35
N ALA A 3 20.25 50.67 -57.00
CA ALA A 3 19.86 49.71 -55.97
C ALA A 3 19.78 50.21 -54.50
N ARG A 4 18.53 50.37 -54.04
CA ARG A 4 18.01 49.77 -52.80
C ARG A 4 16.51 49.57 -52.99
N SER A 5 16.14 48.35 -53.38
CA SER A 5 14.75 47.89 -53.45
C SER A 5 14.24 47.53 -52.07
N THR A 6 12.97 47.83 -51.89
CA THR A 6 12.09 47.67 -50.74
C THR A 6 11.75 46.21 -50.43
N ASP A 7 11.44 45.99 -49.15
CA ASP A 7 10.64 44.95 -48.49
C ASP A 7 9.91 43.90 -49.35
N ASP A 8 9.97 42.64 -48.92
CA ASP A 8 8.80 41.92 -48.35
C ASP A 8 9.24 40.55 -47.78
N GLN A 9 8.87 40.25 -46.53
CA GLN A 9 8.81 38.88 -45.99
C GLN A 9 7.34 38.63 -45.66
N PRO A 10 6.78 37.42 -45.87
CA PRO A 10 6.93 36.39 -44.85
C PRO A 10 6.82 34.92 -45.35
N GLY A 11 7.08 33.97 -44.44
CA GLY A 11 6.43 32.66 -44.50
C GLY A 11 7.36 31.45 -44.45
N ASP A 12 8.07 31.27 -43.34
CA ASP A 12 8.54 29.94 -42.97
C ASP A 12 7.34 29.12 -42.44
N SER A 13 7.06 28.01 -43.11
CA SER A 13 6.10 27.01 -42.64
C SER A 13 6.68 25.64 -42.98
N SER A 14 7.78 25.32 -42.30
CA SER A 14 8.25 23.94 -42.20
C SER A 14 7.23 23.13 -41.39
N SER A 15 6.65 22.16 -42.08
CA SER A 15 5.80 21.10 -41.53
C SER A 15 6.54 20.32 -40.45
N GLY A 16 6.12 20.48 -39.20
CA GLY A 16 6.33 19.51 -38.13
C GLY A 16 5.09 18.63 -38.03
N ALA A 17 5.16 17.41 -38.55
CA ALA A 17 4.10 16.43 -38.46
C ALA A 17 3.75 16.19 -36.99
N SER A 18 2.56 16.64 -36.59
CA SER A 18 1.89 16.16 -35.39
C SER A 18 1.75 14.65 -35.50
N SER A 19 2.56 13.90 -34.76
CA SER A 19 2.27 12.51 -34.46
C SER A 19 1.03 12.49 -33.57
N SER A 20 -0.14 12.42 -34.21
CA SER A 20 -1.39 12.02 -33.57
C SER A 20 -1.15 10.66 -32.92
N GLY A 21 -0.90 10.68 -31.61
CA GLY A 21 -0.84 9.47 -30.79
C GLY A 21 -2.22 8.83 -30.83
N ALA A 22 -2.37 7.84 -31.70
CA ALA A 22 -3.51 6.93 -31.62
C ALA A 22 -3.48 6.31 -30.22
N SER A 23 -4.48 6.64 -29.40
CA SER A 23 -4.68 6.03 -28.10
C SER A 23 -4.73 4.52 -28.29
N SER A 24 -3.64 3.83 -27.91
CA SER A 24 -3.61 2.37 -27.95
C SER A 24 -4.75 1.83 -27.09
N PRO A 25 -5.41 0.73 -27.50
CA PRO A 25 -6.56 0.20 -26.79
C PRO A 25 -6.21 -0.33 -25.38
N GLY A 26 -4.92 -0.41 -25.04
CA GLY A 26 -4.38 -0.96 -23.80
C GLY A 26 -3.68 0.04 -22.88
N PRO A 27 -3.23 -0.42 -21.70
CA PRO A 27 -2.38 0.39 -20.85
C PRO A 27 -1.10 0.75 -21.60
N SER A 28 -0.67 2.00 -21.50
CA SER A 28 0.63 2.42 -22.04
C SER A 28 1.77 1.88 -21.19
N ASP A 29 2.98 1.79 -21.75
CA ASP A 29 4.18 1.43 -20.97
C ASP A 29 4.40 2.39 -19.79
N ASP A 30 4.09 3.67 -19.98
CA ASP A 30 4.11 4.69 -18.94
C ASP A 30 3.12 4.39 -17.80
N ASP A 31 1.92 3.88 -18.09
CA ASP A 31 0.95 3.46 -17.08
C ASP A 31 1.50 2.29 -16.25
N LEU A 32 2.14 1.31 -16.90
CA LEU A 32 2.75 0.15 -16.25
C LEU A 32 3.95 0.56 -15.39
N LEU A 33 4.79 1.48 -15.88
CA LEU A 33 5.91 2.04 -15.12
C LEU A 33 5.44 2.79 -13.88
N ARG A 34 4.39 3.61 -13.99
CA ARG A 34 3.81 4.32 -12.83
C ARG A 34 3.23 3.34 -11.81
N LEU A 35 2.48 2.33 -12.26
CA LEU A 35 1.95 1.30 -11.38
C LEU A 35 3.06 0.58 -10.60
N ALA A 36 4.15 0.21 -11.27
CA ALA A 36 5.30 -0.41 -10.63
C ALA A 36 5.97 0.53 -9.60
N GLN A 37 6.10 1.82 -9.91
CA GLN A 37 6.63 2.81 -8.97
C GLN A 37 5.75 2.97 -7.72
N TYR A 38 4.43 3.04 -7.89
CA TYR A 38 3.50 3.11 -6.76
C TYR A 38 3.51 1.84 -5.91
N ALA A 39 3.69 0.68 -6.54
CA ALA A 39 3.89 -0.58 -5.83
C ALA A 39 5.15 -0.56 -4.94
N LEU A 40 6.27 -0.03 -5.45
CA LEU A 40 7.49 0.12 -4.65
C LEU A 40 7.28 1.07 -3.46
N VAL A 41 6.67 2.23 -3.69
CA VAL A 41 6.37 3.20 -2.62
C VAL A 41 5.48 2.58 -1.53
N LEU A 42 4.45 1.84 -1.93
CA LEU A 42 3.57 1.14 -0.98
C LEU A 42 4.33 0.06 -0.20
N ALA A 43 5.17 -0.73 -0.85
CA ALA A 43 5.96 -1.77 -0.19
C ALA A 43 6.95 -1.18 0.82
N ASP A 44 7.70 -0.16 0.42
CA ASP A 44 8.67 0.53 1.27
C ASP A 44 7.97 1.17 2.48
N GLY A 45 6.83 1.81 2.26
CA GLY A 45 6.01 2.37 3.33
C GLY A 45 5.55 1.30 4.31
N VAL A 46 5.04 0.16 3.81
CA VAL A 46 4.60 -0.95 4.66
C VAL A 46 5.74 -1.48 5.52
N GLU A 47 6.92 -1.71 4.94
CA GLU A 47 8.08 -2.20 5.69
C GLU A 47 8.51 -1.22 6.79
N ALA A 48 8.48 0.09 6.52
CA ALA A 48 8.79 1.12 7.50
C ALA A 48 7.75 1.23 8.62
N ALA A 49 6.47 1.03 8.30
CA ALA A 49 5.36 1.21 9.23
C ALA A 49 5.09 0.00 10.12
N LEU A 50 5.40 -1.21 9.66
CA LEU A 50 4.90 -2.44 10.29
C LEU A 50 5.46 -2.67 11.70
N GLY A 51 6.77 -2.49 11.89
CA GLY A 51 7.40 -2.62 13.22
C GLY A 51 6.81 -1.66 14.25
N PRO A 52 6.76 -0.34 13.97
CA PRO A 52 6.09 0.64 14.83
C PRO A 52 4.61 0.35 15.07
N TRP A 53 3.88 -0.12 14.06
CA TRP A 53 2.48 -0.50 14.21
C TRP A 53 2.28 -1.62 15.24
N VAL A 54 3.08 -2.70 15.18
CA VAL A 54 3.02 -3.80 16.17
C VAL A 54 3.21 -3.25 17.60
N GLN A 55 4.22 -2.40 17.80
CA GLN A 55 4.50 -1.80 19.11
C GLN A 55 3.32 -0.95 19.61
N ARG A 56 2.76 -0.10 18.75
CA ARG A 56 1.60 0.73 19.08
C ARG A 56 0.38 -0.12 19.44
N SER A 57 0.12 -1.19 18.67
CA SER A 57 -1.01 -2.10 18.93
C SER A 57 -0.89 -2.77 20.30
N VAL A 58 0.31 -3.29 20.64
CA VAL A 58 0.56 -3.88 21.97
C VAL A 58 0.36 -2.85 23.08
N GLU A 59 0.93 -1.65 22.94
CA GLU A 59 0.81 -0.61 23.95
C GLU A 59 -0.64 -0.17 24.15
N GLN A 60 -1.38 0.09 23.07
CA GLN A 60 -2.77 0.53 23.12
C GLN A 60 -3.68 -0.51 23.78
N VAL A 61 -3.58 -1.78 23.38
CA VAL A 61 -4.42 -2.85 23.95
C VAL A 61 -4.06 -3.10 25.41
N HIS A 62 -2.77 -3.17 25.74
CA HIS A 62 -2.33 -3.39 27.12
C HIS A 62 -2.81 -2.26 28.04
N VAL A 63 -2.70 -0.99 27.62
CA VAL A 63 -3.21 0.15 28.40
C VAL A 63 -4.73 0.09 28.52
N ARG A 64 -5.45 -0.22 27.44
CA ARG A 64 -6.92 -0.30 27.45
C ARG A 64 -7.42 -1.40 28.39
N GLN A 65 -6.80 -2.58 28.37
CA GLN A 65 -7.26 -3.75 29.13
C GLN A 65 -6.79 -3.76 30.59
N LEU A 66 -5.58 -3.27 30.86
CA LEU A 66 -4.99 -3.34 32.21
C LEU A 66 -4.86 -1.98 32.91
N LEU A 67 -5.31 -0.90 32.26
CA LEU A 67 -5.25 0.49 32.77
C LEU A 67 -3.85 0.93 33.19
N ARG A 68 -2.81 0.35 32.57
CA ARG A 68 -1.40 0.63 32.87
C ARG A 68 -0.53 0.44 31.64
N ARG A 69 0.59 1.17 31.62
CA ARG A 69 1.63 1.00 30.60
C ARG A 69 2.20 -0.42 30.63
N PRO A 70 2.55 -1.02 29.47
CA PRO A 70 3.27 -2.29 29.44
C PRO A 70 4.60 -2.21 30.20
N PRO A 71 4.95 -3.24 30.99
CA PRO A 71 6.28 -3.34 31.61
C PRO A 71 7.37 -3.47 30.55
N ALA A 72 8.64 -3.37 30.96
CA ALA A 72 9.76 -3.32 30.03
C ALA A 72 9.84 -4.58 29.16
N GLU A 73 9.65 -5.75 29.76
CA GLU A 73 9.69 -7.03 29.05
C GLU A 73 8.64 -7.12 27.93
N VAL A 74 7.44 -6.56 28.13
CA VAL A 74 6.37 -6.57 27.11
C VAL A 74 6.70 -5.61 25.97
N ARG A 75 7.30 -4.45 26.28
CA ARG A 75 7.73 -3.50 25.23
C ARG A 75 8.87 -4.07 24.40
N GLU A 76 9.83 -4.73 25.04
CA GLU A 76 10.94 -5.40 24.35
C GLU A 76 10.43 -6.54 23.46
N ALA A 77 9.48 -7.35 23.96
CA ALA A 77 8.81 -8.37 23.17
C ALA A 77 8.05 -7.77 21.97
N ALA A 78 7.39 -6.62 22.14
CA ALA A 78 6.71 -5.93 21.05
C ALA A 78 7.67 -5.41 19.98
N VAL A 79 8.86 -4.93 20.36
CA VAL A 79 9.92 -4.54 19.41
C VAL A 79 10.40 -5.75 18.62
N ALA A 80 10.68 -6.87 19.30
CA ALA A 80 11.11 -8.11 18.65
C ALA A 80 10.05 -8.65 17.68
N ALA A 81 8.79 -8.71 18.11
CA ALA A 81 7.67 -9.12 17.28
C ALA A 81 7.45 -8.17 16.09
N GLY A 82 7.69 -6.87 16.26
CA GLY A 82 7.65 -5.90 15.16
C GLY A 82 8.74 -6.15 14.12
N ALA A 83 9.97 -6.47 14.54
CA ALA A 83 11.06 -6.84 13.64
C ALA A 83 10.76 -8.15 12.90
N GLU A 84 10.20 -9.14 13.60
CA GLU A 84 9.76 -10.40 13.00
C GLU A 84 8.63 -10.18 11.98
N ALA A 85 7.66 -9.33 12.31
CA ALA A 85 6.58 -8.96 11.40
C ALA A 85 7.13 -8.38 10.08
N VAL A 86 8.10 -7.47 10.15
CA VAL A 86 8.78 -6.92 8.95
C VAL A 86 9.47 -8.02 8.16
N ALA A 87 10.21 -8.90 8.82
CA ALA A 87 10.94 -9.99 8.16
C ALA A 87 10.02 -11.01 7.47
N VAL A 88 8.82 -11.25 8.01
CA VAL A 88 7.85 -12.21 7.45
C VAL A 88 6.96 -11.57 6.39
N ILE A 89 6.43 -10.38 6.66
CA ILE A 89 5.38 -9.73 5.86
C ILE A 89 5.98 -8.88 4.73
N GLY A 90 7.13 -8.24 4.95
CA GLY A 90 7.80 -7.41 3.95
C GLY A 90 8.07 -8.17 2.64
N PRO A 91 8.72 -9.34 2.67
CA PRO A 91 8.95 -10.15 1.47
C PRO A 91 7.65 -10.59 0.78
N GLN A 92 6.60 -10.93 1.55
CA GLN A 92 5.30 -11.30 0.99
C GLN A 92 4.63 -10.12 0.28
N MET A 93 4.70 -8.93 0.88
CA MET A 93 4.17 -7.70 0.30
C MET A 93 4.88 -7.36 -1.01
N ARG A 94 6.23 -7.41 -1.02
CA ARG A 94 7.02 -7.17 -2.24
C ARG A 94 6.72 -8.19 -3.32
N ALA A 95 6.67 -9.48 -2.97
CA ALA A 95 6.34 -10.54 -3.92
C ALA A 95 4.95 -10.33 -4.53
N LEU A 96 3.94 -10.03 -3.70
CA LEU A 96 2.59 -9.77 -4.17
C LEU A 96 2.53 -8.56 -5.12
N LEU A 97 3.16 -7.45 -4.74
CA LEU A 97 3.12 -6.20 -5.52
C LEU A 97 3.94 -6.25 -6.80
N ALA A 98 4.91 -7.17 -6.90
CA ALA A 98 5.68 -7.44 -8.11
C ALA A 98 4.95 -8.35 -9.11
N LEU A 99 3.92 -9.10 -8.69
CA LEU A 99 3.09 -9.89 -9.60
C LEU A 99 2.33 -8.97 -10.56
N ASP A 100 2.07 -9.49 -11.76
CA ASP A 100 1.08 -8.88 -12.64
C ASP A 100 -0.27 -8.77 -11.93
N ILE A 101 -0.97 -7.65 -12.14
CA ILE A 101 -2.21 -7.36 -11.42
C ILE A 101 -3.31 -8.41 -11.62
N ASP A 102 -3.32 -9.11 -12.76
CA ASP A 102 -4.28 -10.17 -13.06
C ASP A 102 -3.89 -11.50 -12.36
N GLU A 103 -2.65 -11.63 -11.90
CA GLU A 103 -2.15 -12.79 -11.14
C GLU A 103 -2.29 -12.61 -9.61
N GLN A 104 -2.56 -11.38 -9.15
CA GLN A 104 -2.75 -11.07 -7.73
C GLN A 104 -4.08 -11.62 -7.19
N ARG A 105 -4.07 -12.87 -6.70
CA ARG A 105 -5.24 -13.54 -6.10
C ARG A 105 -5.69 -12.95 -4.76
N THR A 106 -4.84 -12.15 -4.12
CA THR A 106 -5.11 -11.47 -2.85
C THR A 106 -4.71 -10.00 -2.94
N GLY A 107 -5.14 -9.20 -1.97
CA GLY A 107 -4.80 -7.78 -1.88
C GLY A 107 -3.72 -7.50 -0.84
N PRO A 108 -2.95 -6.40 -0.99
CA PRO A 108 -1.96 -5.97 0.00
C PRO A 108 -2.54 -5.83 1.42
N LEU A 109 -3.77 -5.33 1.53
CA LEU A 109 -4.44 -5.21 2.83
C LEU A 109 -4.70 -6.57 3.48
N ALA A 110 -5.00 -7.61 2.70
CA ALA A 110 -5.16 -8.96 3.25
C ALA A 110 -3.83 -9.53 3.77
N VAL A 111 -2.72 -9.22 3.11
CA VAL A 111 -1.37 -9.56 3.61
C VAL A 111 -1.09 -8.84 4.92
N LEU A 112 -1.38 -7.54 5.02
CA LEU A 112 -1.22 -6.77 6.27
C LEU A 112 -2.06 -7.32 7.42
N ARG A 113 -3.29 -7.78 7.14
CA ARG A 113 -4.16 -8.37 8.17
C ARG A 113 -3.56 -9.64 8.78
N SER A 114 -2.72 -10.38 8.05
CA SER A 114 -2.01 -11.53 8.63
C SER A 114 -0.95 -11.12 9.66
N ALA A 115 -0.52 -9.85 9.68
CA ALA A 115 0.44 -9.34 10.66
C ALA A 115 -0.17 -9.15 12.05
N THR A 116 -1.49 -9.24 12.21
CA THR A 116 -2.18 -9.15 13.52
C THR A 116 -1.74 -10.24 14.51
N GLN A 117 -1.24 -11.36 14.00
CA GLN A 117 -0.73 -12.45 14.84
C GLN A 117 0.47 -12.02 15.72
N PHE A 118 1.30 -11.08 15.26
CA PHE A 118 2.50 -10.63 15.98
C PHE A 118 2.16 -9.87 17.28
N PRO A 119 1.38 -8.77 17.26
CA PRO A 119 0.96 -8.12 18.50
C PRO A 119 0.07 -9.04 19.35
N THR A 120 -0.76 -9.89 18.73
CA THR A 120 -1.61 -10.86 19.45
C THR A 120 -0.77 -11.83 20.28
N GLY A 121 0.28 -12.42 19.71
CA GLY A 121 1.19 -13.33 20.42
C GLY A 121 1.84 -12.68 21.65
N VAL A 122 2.29 -11.43 21.51
CA VAL A 122 2.88 -10.67 22.63
C VAL A 122 1.85 -10.42 23.73
N LEU A 123 0.64 -9.99 23.38
CA LEU A 123 -0.43 -9.70 24.34
C LEU A 123 -0.90 -10.97 25.08
N LEU A 124 -1.05 -12.09 24.38
CA LEU A 124 -1.39 -13.38 24.98
C LEU A 124 -0.29 -13.85 25.94
N ALA A 125 0.99 -13.78 25.54
CA ALA A 125 2.12 -14.16 26.38
C ALA A 125 2.23 -13.27 27.64
N ALA A 126 1.82 -12.00 27.54
CA ALA A 126 1.75 -11.06 28.66
C ALA A 126 0.52 -11.25 29.56
N GLY A 127 -0.38 -12.20 29.24
CA GLY A 127 -1.60 -12.46 30.01
C GLY A 127 -2.65 -11.35 29.90
N VAL A 128 -2.62 -10.55 28.83
CA VAL A 128 -3.62 -9.50 28.61
C VAL A 128 -4.96 -10.15 28.25
N PRO A 129 -6.08 -9.82 28.93
CA PRO A 129 -7.37 -10.40 28.63
C PRO A 129 -7.86 -9.96 27.23
N PRO A 130 -8.45 -10.86 26.42
CA PRO A 130 -9.07 -10.54 25.14
C PRO A 130 -10.12 -9.42 25.25
N VAL A 131 -10.35 -8.71 24.13
CA VAL A 131 -11.39 -7.68 24.09
C VAL A 131 -12.76 -8.30 23.88
N SER A 132 -13.81 -7.67 24.40
CA SER A 132 -15.19 -8.06 24.07
C SER A 132 -15.48 -7.67 22.63
N ARG A 133 -15.84 -8.64 21.78
CA ARG A 133 -16.13 -8.46 20.35
C ARG A 133 -17.57 -8.88 20.07
N ASP A 134 -18.23 -8.23 19.12
CA ASP A 134 -19.56 -8.67 18.67
C ASP A 134 -19.50 -9.98 17.87
N GLU A 135 -20.65 -10.63 17.66
CA GLU A 135 -20.71 -11.91 16.95
C GLU A 135 -20.23 -11.84 15.50
N PHE A 136 -20.40 -10.69 14.84
CA PHE A 136 -20.01 -10.53 13.44
C PHE A 136 -18.48 -10.50 13.33
N GLN A 137 -17.81 -9.71 14.18
CA GLN A 137 -16.36 -9.63 14.26
C GLN A 137 -15.73 -10.99 14.62
N GLN A 138 -16.31 -11.71 15.59
CA GLN A 138 -15.84 -13.04 15.96
C GLN A 138 -15.94 -14.05 14.81
N LYS A 139 -17.01 -13.98 14.00
CA LYS A 139 -17.18 -14.85 12.82
C LYS A 139 -16.23 -14.47 11.69
N GLN A 140 -15.98 -13.18 11.48
CA GLN A 140 -15.15 -12.69 10.39
C GLN A 140 -13.65 -12.85 10.65
N PHE A 141 -13.22 -12.65 11.90
CA PHE A 141 -11.82 -12.71 12.32
C PHE A 141 -11.66 -13.51 13.62
N PRO A 142 -11.86 -14.84 13.59
CA PRO A 142 -11.89 -15.65 14.82
C PRO A 142 -10.61 -15.51 15.66
N GLU A 143 -9.45 -15.49 15.00
CA GLU A 143 -8.12 -15.39 15.63
C GLU A 143 -7.77 -13.99 16.15
N ASP A 144 -8.50 -12.94 15.75
CA ASP A 144 -8.20 -11.55 16.14
C ASP A 144 -8.84 -11.18 17.49
N VAL A 145 -8.45 -11.91 18.53
CA VAL A 145 -9.02 -11.81 19.89
C VAL A 145 -8.87 -10.42 20.54
N PHE A 146 -8.09 -9.53 19.94
CA PHE A 146 -7.86 -8.16 20.41
C PHE A 146 -8.42 -7.07 19.50
N ASP A 147 -9.13 -7.42 18.42
CA ASP A 147 -9.68 -6.45 17.45
C ASP A 147 -8.62 -5.51 16.88
N LEU A 148 -7.56 -6.12 16.33
CA LEU A 148 -6.37 -5.46 15.77
C LEU A 148 -6.34 -5.46 14.25
N CYS A 149 -7.25 -6.18 13.59
CA CYS A 149 -7.29 -6.35 12.15
C CYS A 149 -7.54 -5.02 11.43
N PRO A 150 -6.56 -4.49 10.66
CA PRO A 150 -6.74 -3.21 10.00
C PRO A 150 -7.80 -3.30 8.90
N ALA A 151 -8.78 -2.40 8.95
CA ALA A 151 -9.78 -2.19 7.91
C ALA A 151 -9.22 -1.33 6.75
N SER A 152 -8.14 -0.59 6.97
CA SER A 152 -7.48 0.24 5.96
C SER A 152 -5.96 0.38 6.18
N PHE A 153 -5.23 0.88 5.17
CA PHE A 153 -3.80 1.18 5.33
C PHE A 153 -3.53 2.28 6.37
N ALA A 154 -4.44 3.26 6.50
CA ALA A 154 -4.28 4.37 7.43
C ALA A 154 -4.32 3.94 8.91
N GLU A 155 -4.97 2.82 9.20
CA GLU A 155 -4.99 2.22 10.54
C GLU A 155 -3.68 1.54 10.91
N VAL A 156 -2.88 1.13 9.92
CA VAL A 156 -1.50 0.68 10.15
C VAL A 156 -0.63 1.91 10.42
N ASP A 157 -0.63 2.86 9.50
CA ASP A 157 0.03 4.14 9.66
C ASP A 157 -0.58 5.21 8.73
N PRO A 158 -0.82 6.45 9.20
CA PRO A 158 -1.36 7.53 8.37
C PRO A 158 -0.57 7.79 7.09
N SER A 159 0.76 7.57 7.10
CA SER A 159 1.62 7.74 5.93
C SER A 159 1.29 6.79 4.76
N LEU A 160 0.61 5.67 5.04
CA LEU A 160 0.23 4.68 4.01
C LEU A 160 -1.08 5.04 3.30
N HIS A 161 -1.83 6.02 3.79
CA HIS A 161 -3.15 6.35 3.25
C HIS A 161 -3.07 6.74 1.77
N GLU A 162 -2.21 7.70 1.44
CA GLU A 162 -2.05 8.18 0.07
C GLU A 162 -1.45 7.10 -0.84
N ALA A 163 -0.39 6.42 -0.39
CA ALA A 163 0.25 5.34 -1.15
C ALA A 163 -0.75 4.23 -1.52
N GLY A 164 -1.62 3.83 -0.58
CA GLY A 164 -2.67 2.85 -0.82
C GLY A 164 -3.71 3.32 -1.85
N ILE A 165 -4.14 4.58 -1.79
CA ILE A 165 -5.09 5.17 -2.74
C ILE A 165 -4.49 5.24 -4.15
N VAL A 166 -3.27 5.78 -4.27
CA VAL A 166 -2.61 6.01 -5.56
C VAL A 166 -2.33 4.69 -6.26
N TRP A 167 -1.81 3.69 -5.54
CA TRP A 167 -1.61 2.35 -6.10
C TRP A 167 -2.94 1.71 -6.53
N GLY A 168 -3.98 1.79 -5.70
CA GLY A 168 -5.29 1.23 -6.01
C GLY A 168 -5.93 1.86 -7.26
N ALA A 169 -5.82 3.17 -7.40
CA ALA A 169 -6.29 3.90 -8.58
C ALA A 169 -5.52 3.51 -9.85
N ALA A 170 -4.19 3.41 -9.77
CA ALA A 170 -3.36 2.97 -10.90
C ALA A 170 -3.68 1.54 -11.32
N LYS A 171 -3.85 0.61 -10.35
CA LYS A 171 -4.25 -0.77 -10.63
C LYS A 171 -5.61 -0.83 -11.33
N ALA A 172 -6.59 -0.07 -10.86
CA ALA A 172 -7.92 0.00 -11.48
C ALA A 172 -7.86 0.56 -12.92
N HIS A 173 -7.07 1.60 -13.16
CA HIS A 173 -6.85 2.17 -14.50
C HIS A 173 -6.29 1.13 -15.47
N VAL A 174 -5.27 0.38 -15.07
CA VAL A 174 -4.66 -0.67 -15.89
C VAL A 174 -5.66 -1.80 -16.18
N HIS A 175 -6.42 -2.29 -15.19
CA HIS A 175 -7.48 -3.29 -15.44
C HIS A 175 -8.54 -2.78 -16.43
N LEU A 176 -8.98 -1.52 -16.30
CA LEU A 176 -9.95 -0.92 -17.22
C LEU A 176 -9.39 -0.74 -18.63
N ALA A 177 -8.10 -0.43 -18.77
CA ALA A 177 -7.43 -0.38 -20.06
C ALA A 177 -7.34 -1.76 -20.71
N ARG A 178 -6.91 -2.79 -19.97
CA ARG A 178 -6.87 -4.19 -20.47
C ARG A 178 -8.25 -4.68 -20.91
N ARG A 179 -9.29 -4.37 -20.14
CA ARG A 179 -10.68 -4.74 -20.48
C ARG A 179 -11.16 -4.09 -21.78
N ARG A 180 -10.71 -2.88 -22.11
CA ARG A 180 -11.03 -2.19 -23.37
C ARG A 180 -10.34 -2.82 -24.57
N MET A 181 -9.17 -3.43 -24.42
CA MET A 181 -8.51 -4.20 -25.48
C MET A 181 -9.21 -5.51 -25.82
N ALA A 182 -9.83 -6.14 -24.83
CA ALA A 182 -10.47 -7.44 -24.96
C ALA A 182 -11.90 -7.37 -25.52
N GLN A 183 -12.40 -6.16 -25.80
CA GLN A 183 -13.71 -5.87 -26.39
C GLN A 183 -13.55 -5.42 -27.84
#